data_AF-A0A1F3N9X1-F1
#
_entry.id   AF-A0A1F3N9X1-F1
#
_cell.length_a   1.000
_cell.length_b   1.000
_cell.length_c   1.000
_cell.angle_alpha   90.00
_cell.angle_beta   90.00
_cell.angle_gamma   90.00
#
_symmetry.space_group_name_H-M   'P 1'
#
loop_
_entity.id
_entity.type
_entity.pdbx_description
1 polymer ?
#
loop_
_entity_poly.entity_id
_entity_poly.type
_entity_poly.pdbx_seq_one_letter_code
_entity_poly.pdbx_strand_id
1 'polypeptide(L)'
;LKSDGTLIKGKLGKDLSLEEGKLAAMQVGLAMLSTIKANIGELKKIKRLVKTLGMVNSTLEFDQHPAVINGFSELMAKIFGDENGIGVRSAVGMMLPANIAVEIEAMFELNS
;
A
#
# COMPACT_ATOMS: atom_id res chain seq x y z
N LEU A 1 -2.79 7.80 -6.38
CA LEU A 1 -3.01 9.10 -7.05
C LEU A 1 -3.53 10.07 -6.01
N LYS A 2 -3.17 11.35 -6.08
CA LYS A 2 -3.84 12.40 -5.31
C LYS A 2 -5.29 12.55 -5.82
N SER A 3 -6.10 13.33 -5.12
CA SER A 3 -7.50 13.61 -5.49
C SER A 3 -7.64 14.25 -6.88
N ASP A 4 -6.61 14.95 -7.36
CA ASP A 4 -6.53 15.57 -8.68
C ASP A 4 -6.06 14.59 -9.79
N GLY A 5 -5.89 13.31 -9.49
CA GLY A 5 -5.43 12.31 -10.45
C GLY A 5 -3.92 12.31 -10.70
N THR A 6 -3.13 13.15 -10.02
CA THR A 6 -1.67 13.16 -10.15
C THR A 6 -1.00 12.10 -9.27
N LEU A 7 0.26 11.76 -9.57
CA LEU A 7 1.05 10.82 -8.76
C LEU A 7 1.52 11.46 -7.45
N ILE A 8 1.55 10.67 -6.36
CA ILE A 8 2.22 11.07 -5.13
C ILE A 8 3.70 10.73 -5.31
N LYS A 9 4.54 11.76 -5.38
CA LYS A 9 5.96 11.66 -5.72
C LYS A 9 6.84 12.23 -4.62
N GLY A 10 8.08 11.76 -4.55
CA GLY A 10 9.08 12.22 -3.60
C GLY A 10 9.70 11.09 -2.78
N LYS A 11 10.77 11.41 -2.08
CA LYS A 11 11.49 10.52 -1.18
C LYS A 11 11.12 10.78 0.28
N LEU A 12 10.78 9.71 1.00
CA LEU A 12 10.70 9.73 2.46
C LEU A 12 12.07 10.03 3.07
N GLY A 13 12.10 10.93 4.05
CA GLY A 13 13.33 11.45 4.65
C GLY A 13 13.94 12.65 3.93
N LYS A 14 13.33 13.11 2.82
CA LYS A 14 13.74 14.32 2.10
C LYS A 14 12.57 15.20 1.69
N ASP A 15 11.68 14.67 0.85
CA ASP A 15 10.58 15.41 0.23
C ASP A 15 9.24 15.19 0.95
N LEU A 16 9.10 14.04 1.64
CA LEU A 16 7.87 13.59 2.29
C LEU A 16 8.12 13.19 3.74
N SER A 17 7.17 13.54 4.60
CA SER A 17 7.07 13.08 5.99
C SER A 17 6.56 11.63 6.09
N LEU A 18 6.75 11.01 7.26
CA LEU A 18 6.21 9.68 7.54
C LEU A 18 4.70 9.61 7.30
N GLU A 19 3.94 10.59 7.80
CA GLU A 19 2.48 10.62 7.69
C GLU A 19 2.03 10.74 6.22
N GLU A 20 2.71 11.56 5.42
CA GLU A 20 2.46 11.62 3.97
C GLU A 20 2.77 10.28 3.29
N GLY A 21 3.81 9.57 3.73
CA GLY A 21 4.11 8.21 3.30
C GLY A 21 2.98 7.23 3.65
N LYS A 22 2.45 7.28 4.88
CA LYS A 22 1.31 6.46 5.30
C LYS A 22 0.08 6.72 4.43
N LEU A 23 -0.22 7.98 4.17
CA LEU A 23 -1.31 8.37 3.27
C LEU A 23 -1.07 7.87 1.83
N ALA A 24 0.17 7.93 1.34
CA ALA A 24 0.53 7.38 0.05
C ALA A 24 0.30 5.86 -0.03
N ALA A 25 0.72 5.11 1.00
CA ALA A 25 0.51 3.66 1.09
C ALA A 25 -0.99 3.29 1.15
N MET A 26 -1.77 4.01 1.95
CA MET A 26 -3.23 3.86 2.00
C MET A 26 -3.86 4.10 0.62
N GLN A 27 -3.42 5.16 -0.07
CA GLN A 27 -3.93 5.51 -1.38
C GLN A 27 -3.57 4.49 -2.46
N VAL A 28 -2.41 3.84 -2.37
CA VAL A 28 -2.07 2.68 -3.21
C VAL A 28 -3.03 1.53 -2.94
N GLY A 29 -3.34 1.24 -1.67
CA GLY A 29 -4.33 0.22 -1.31
C GLY A 29 -5.73 0.49 -1.86
N LEU A 30 -6.21 1.74 -1.77
CA LEU A 30 -7.50 2.13 -2.35
C LEU A 30 -7.53 1.97 -3.87
N ALA A 31 -6.47 2.38 -4.56
CA ALA A 31 -6.36 2.21 -6.01
C ALA A 31 -6.35 0.72 -6.40
N MET A 32 -5.58 -0.10 -5.67
CA MET A 32 -5.52 -1.55 -5.87
C MET A 32 -6.90 -2.20 -5.71
N LEU A 33 -7.63 -1.88 -4.63
CA LEU A 33 -8.98 -2.42 -4.41
C LEU A 33 -9.98 -1.95 -5.47
N SER A 34 -9.87 -0.70 -5.94
CA SER A 34 -10.68 -0.20 -7.04
C SER A 34 -10.46 -1.01 -8.31
N THR A 35 -9.20 -1.27 -8.68
CA THR A 35 -8.84 -2.10 -9.84
C THR A 35 -9.32 -3.54 -9.66
N ILE A 36 -9.11 -4.16 -8.50
CA ILE A 36 -9.58 -5.53 -8.24
C ILE A 36 -11.11 -5.59 -8.36
N LYS A 37 -11.83 -4.67 -7.72
CA LYS A 37 -13.30 -4.58 -7.81
C LYS A 37 -13.77 -4.46 -9.26
N ALA A 38 -13.10 -3.64 -10.08
CA ALA A 38 -13.44 -3.49 -11.50
C ALA A 38 -13.29 -4.81 -12.30
N ASN A 39 -12.36 -5.68 -11.90
CA ASN A 39 -12.11 -6.96 -12.57
C ASN A 39 -12.98 -8.11 -12.05
N ILE A 40 -13.29 -8.15 -10.74
CA ILE A 40 -14.01 -9.28 -10.12
C ILE A 40 -15.46 -8.93 -9.70
N GLY A 41 -15.86 -7.67 -9.84
CA GLY A 41 -17.18 -7.13 -9.51
C GLY A 41 -17.31 -6.68 -8.04
N GLU A 42 -17.24 -7.63 -7.10
CA GLU A 42 -17.42 -7.37 -5.67
C GLU A 42 -16.19 -7.78 -4.86
N LEU A 43 -15.77 -6.93 -3.92
CA LEU A 43 -14.65 -7.22 -3.02
C LEU A 43 -14.94 -8.38 -2.06
N LYS A 44 -16.21 -8.73 -1.81
CA LYS A 44 -16.57 -9.87 -0.96
C LYS A 44 -16.07 -11.22 -1.51
N LYS A 45 -15.67 -11.27 -2.78
CA LYS A 45 -15.06 -12.46 -3.39
C LYS A 45 -13.64 -12.71 -2.89
N ILE A 46 -12.99 -11.70 -2.30
CA ILE A 46 -11.71 -11.86 -1.61
C ILE A 46 -11.98 -12.51 -0.26
N LYS A 47 -11.31 -13.63 -0.01
CA LYS A 47 -11.34 -14.33 1.28
C LYS A 47 -10.39 -13.68 2.27
N ARG A 48 -9.12 -13.43 1.87
CA ARG A 48 -8.11 -12.78 2.72
C ARG A 48 -6.96 -12.16 1.95
N LEU A 49 -6.26 -11.24 2.59
CA LEU A 49 -4.90 -10.84 2.24
C LEU A 49 -3.92 -11.93 2.70
N VAL A 50 -3.07 -12.38 1.77
CA VAL A 50 -2.06 -13.42 2.05
C VAL A 50 -0.69 -12.79 2.28
N LYS A 51 -0.25 -11.93 1.36
CA LYS A 51 1.08 -11.33 1.38
C LYS A 51 1.05 -9.88 0.91
N THR A 52 1.92 -9.05 1.48
CA THR A 52 2.20 -7.69 1.04
C THR A 52 3.71 -7.47 0.89
N LEU A 53 4.12 -6.93 -0.26
CA LEU A 53 5.45 -6.36 -0.46
C LEU A 53 5.29 -4.85 -0.63
N GLY A 54 5.68 -4.10 0.39
CA GLY A 54 5.68 -2.65 0.39
C GLY A 54 7.06 -2.09 0.05
N MET A 55 7.11 -1.24 -0.97
CA MET A 55 8.33 -0.60 -1.46
C MET A 55 8.19 0.90 -1.28
N VAL A 56 9.11 1.50 -0.54
CA VAL A 56 9.06 2.92 -0.17
C VAL A 56 10.24 3.64 -0.80
N ASN A 57 9.96 4.69 -1.56
CA ASN A 57 11.00 5.56 -2.10
C ASN A 57 11.53 6.45 -0.98
N SER A 58 12.73 6.15 -0.49
CA SER A 58 13.33 6.83 0.65
C SER A 58 14.76 7.30 0.37
N THR A 59 15.31 8.10 1.28
CA THR A 59 16.76 8.28 1.41
C THR A 59 17.40 7.04 2.02
N LEU A 60 18.73 7.01 2.10
CA LEU A 60 19.48 5.89 2.68
C LEU A 60 19.37 5.84 4.21
N GLU A 61 19.11 6.99 4.84
CA GLU A 61 19.06 7.18 6.29
C GLU A 61 17.66 6.92 6.87
N PHE A 62 16.63 6.90 6.03
CA PHE A 62 15.26 6.64 6.46
C PHE A 62 15.07 5.16 6.76
N ASP A 63 14.61 4.83 7.97
CA ASP A 63 14.49 3.47 8.50
C ASP A 63 13.04 3.08 8.89
N GLN A 64 12.07 3.95 8.63
CA GLN A 64 10.68 3.79 9.07
C GLN A 64 9.77 3.20 7.98
N HIS A 65 10.30 2.40 7.05
CA HIS A 65 9.52 1.79 5.96
C HIS A 65 8.33 0.96 6.47
N PRO A 66 8.43 0.14 7.54
CA PRO A 66 7.28 -0.59 8.07
C PRO A 66 6.15 0.34 8.53
N ALA A 67 6.48 1.49 9.12
CA ALA A 67 5.50 2.47 9.58
C ALA A 67 4.77 3.14 8.41
N VAL A 68 5.47 3.41 7.30
CA VAL A 68 4.84 3.88 6.03
C VAL A 68 3.82 2.85 5.52
N ILE A 69 4.20 1.58 5.43
CA ILE A 69 3.33 0.51 4.91
C ILE A 69 2.16 0.18 5.86
N ASN A 70 2.19 0.64 7.11
CA ASN A 70 1.02 0.54 7.99
C ASN A 70 -0.20 1.25 7.38
N GLY A 71 -0.04 2.33 6.61
CA GLY A 71 -1.18 2.99 5.95
C GLY A 71 -1.96 2.05 5.00
N PHE A 72 -1.26 1.12 4.34
CA PHE A 72 -1.92 0.05 3.57
C PHE A 72 -2.48 -1.04 4.47
N SER A 73 -1.72 -1.47 5.48
CA SER A 73 -2.07 -2.61 6.32
C SER A 73 -3.31 -2.33 7.18
N GLU A 74 -3.37 -1.13 7.79
CA GLU A 74 -4.50 -0.64 8.57
C GLU A 74 -5.77 -0.51 7.71
N LEU A 75 -5.63 -0.08 6.44
CA LEU A 75 -6.74 -0.04 5.49
C LEU A 75 -7.28 -1.45 5.20
N MET A 76 -6.40 -2.42 4.93
CA MET A 76 -6.81 -3.79 4.65
C MET A 76 -7.48 -4.44 5.86
N ALA A 77 -6.95 -4.25 7.06
CA ALA A 77 -7.58 -4.69 8.31
C ALA A 77 -8.96 -4.03 8.52
N LYS A 78 -9.09 -2.72 8.24
CA LYS A 78 -10.38 -2.02 8.33
C LYS A 78 -11.44 -2.56 7.36
N ILE A 79 -11.04 -3.05 6.19
CA ILE A 79 -11.96 -3.52 5.15
C ILE A 79 -12.30 -5.01 5.32
N PHE A 80 -11.31 -5.85 5.60
CA PHE A 80 -11.46 -7.31 5.65
C PHE A 80 -11.47 -7.87 7.09
N GLY A 81 -11.32 -7.03 8.11
CA GLY A 81 -11.18 -7.42 9.51
C GLY A 81 -9.76 -7.86 9.86
N ASP A 82 -9.45 -7.97 11.16
CA ASP A 82 -8.10 -8.32 11.62
C ASP A 82 -7.66 -9.72 11.19
N GLU A 83 -8.60 -10.68 11.14
CA GLU A 83 -8.29 -12.07 10.76
C GLU A 83 -7.94 -12.23 9.28
N ASN A 84 -8.70 -11.57 8.39
CA ASN A 84 -8.57 -11.73 6.94
C ASN A 84 -7.85 -10.58 6.25
N GLY A 85 -7.74 -9.42 6.89
CA GLY A 85 -7.05 -8.23 6.37
C GLY A 85 -5.57 -8.17 6.73
N ILE A 86 -5.09 -9.07 7.60
CA ILE A 86 -3.68 -9.15 8.01
C ILE A 86 -3.01 -10.36 7.34
N GLY A 87 -1.99 -10.09 6.54
CA GLY A 87 -1.14 -11.08 5.89
C GLY A 87 0.34 -10.90 6.25
N VAL A 88 1.19 -11.80 5.76
CA VAL A 88 2.66 -11.64 5.93
C VAL A 88 3.16 -10.44 5.13
N ARG A 89 4.19 -9.76 5.63
CA ARG A 89 4.61 -8.48 5.08
C ARG A 89 6.12 -8.32 5.00
N SER A 90 6.59 -7.75 3.88
CA SER A 90 7.91 -7.13 3.75
C SER A 90 7.74 -5.63 3.49
N ALA A 91 8.56 -4.80 4.11
CA ALA A 91 8.60 -3.36 3.89
C ALA A 91 10.07 -2.93 3.71
N VAL A 92 10.40 -2.39 2.52
CA VAL A 92 11.79 -2.11 2.13
C VAL A 92 11.91 -0.75 1.44
N GLY A 93 13.10 -0.16 1.52
CA GLY A 93 13.47 1.02 0.72
C GLY A 93 13.83 0.63 -0.71
N MET A 94 13.31 1.36 -1.71
CA MET A 94 13.59 1.10 -3.13
C MET A 94 13.51 2.39 -3.96
N MET A 95 14.29 2.51 -5.03
CA MET A 95 14.06 3.57 -6.03
C MET A 95 12.89 3.18 -6.93
N LEU A 96 11.88 4.05 -7.05
CA LEU A 96 10.63 3.73 -7.72
C LEU A 96 10.45 4.48 -9.06
N PRO A 97 9.74 3.89 -10.04
CA PRO A 97 9.44 4.53 -11.31
C PRO A 97 8.73 5.88 -11.14
N ALA A 98 9.03 6.83 -12.03
CA ALA A 98 8.46 8.18 -12.02
C ALA A 98 8.60 8.95 -10.69
N ASN A 99 9.52 8.52 -9.83
CA ASN A 99 9.76 9.04 -8.47
C ASN A 99 8.51 8.96 -7.56
N ILE A 100 7.65 7.95 -7.73
CA ILE A 100 6.50 7.76 -6.82
C ILE A 100 6.99 7.47 -5.39
N ALA A 101 6.16 7.83 -4.40
CA ALA A 101 6.52 7.70 -2.99
C ALA A 101 6.47 6.26 -2.48
N VAL A 102 5.45 5.51 -2.90
CA VAL A 102 5.17 4.15 -2.43
C VAL A 102 4.64 3.32 -3.58
N GLU A 103 5.08 2.06 -3.65
CA GLU A 103 4.55 1.02 -4.52
C GLU A 103 4.26 -0.22 -3.67
N ILE A 104 3.19 -0.94 -3.97
CA ILE A 104 2.77 -2.11 -3.19
C ILE A 104 2.32 -3.22 -4.12
N GLU A 105 2.88 -4.41 -3.92
CA GLU A 105 2.38 -5.66 -4.46
C GLU A 105 1.65 -6.43 -3.35
N ALA A 106 0.52 -7.06 -3.69
CA ALA A 106 -0.23 -7.88 -2.74
C ALA A 106 -0.80 -9.13 -3.41
N MET A 107 -0.92 -10.20 -2.61
CA MET A 107 -1.57 -11.44 -3.01
C MET A 107 -2.83 -11.65 -2.17
N PHE A 108 -3.93 -11.96 -2.83
CA PHE A 108 -5.22 -12.20 -2.21
C PHE A 108 -5.69 -13.62 -2.51
N GLU A 109 -6.26 -14.29 -1.50
CA GLU A 109 -7.01 -15.53 -1.66
C GLU A 109 -8.45 -15.18 -2.01
N LEU A 110 -9.05 -15.88 -2.96
CA LEU A 110 -10.47 -15.75 -3.31
C LEU A 110 -11.31 -16.84 -2.64
N ASN A 111 -12.59 -16.57 -2.44
CA ASN A 111 -13.55 -17.60 -2.04
C ASN A 111 -13.67 -18.66 -3.15
N SER A 112 -13.84 -19.92 -2.74
CA SER A 112 -14.09 -21.06 -3.62
C SER A 112 -15.49 -21.03 -4.23
#